data_AF-A0AAV5UN28-F1
#
_entry.id   AF-A0AAV5UN28-F1
#
_cell.length_a   1.000
_cell.length_b   1.000
_cell.length_c   1.000
_cell.angle_alpha   90.00
_cell.angle_beta   90.00
_cell.angle_gamma   90.00
#
_symmetry.space_group_name_H-M   'P 1'
#
loop_
_entity.id
_entity.type
_entity.pdbx_description
1 polymer ?
#
loop_
_entity_poly.entity_id
_entity_poly.type
_entity_poly.pdbx_seq_one_letter_code
_entity_poly.pdbx_strand_id
1 'polypeptide(L)'
;TCNEFGYFQSTDYGAGLFGTPLSVNYFVIMCERVFGIGIDRIAKGVDRANYQYGGRTRYNGTNVVLPFGDADPWHTLGVQERGILDESVVPIVIKGTSHCADVFGTNPADPPELTQA
;
A
#
# COMPACT_ATOMS: atom_id res chain seq x y z
N THR A 1 -4.45 -7.19 -9.84
CA THR A 1 -4.77 -7.77 -8.52
C THR A 1 -4.75 -9.29 -8.49
N CYS A 2 -5.56 -9.99 -9.30
CA CYS A 2 -5.73 -11.46 -9.24
C CYS A 2 -4.48 -12.34 -9.47
N ASN A 3 -3.35 -11.81 -9.95
CA ASN A 3 -2.19 -12.64 -10.31
C ASN A 3 -0.94 -12.40 -9.45
N GLU A 4 -0.79 -11.21 -8.86
CA GLU A 4 0.44 -10.81 -8.17
C GLU A 4 0.16 -10.12 -6.84
N PHE A 5 -0.68 -9.09 -6.81
CA PHE A 5 -0.78 -8.25 -5.61
C PHE A 5 -1.81 -8.70 -4.57
N GLY A 6 -2.89 -9.41 -4.97
CA GLY A 6 -3.96 -9.80 -4.03
C GLY A 6 -4.61 -8.63 -3.27
N TYR A 7 -4.39 -7.40 -3.75
CA TYR A 7 -4.86 -6.15 -3.19
C TYR A 7 -6.38 -5.99 -3.33
N PHE A 8 -7.11 -6.52 -2.36
CA PHE A 8 -8.57 -6.49 -2.31
C PHE A 8 -9.05 -5.58 -1.19
N GLN A 9 -9.90 -4.61 -1.55
CA GLN A 9 -10.51 -3.66 -0.61
C GLN A 9 -11.77 -4.29 0.00
N SER A 10 -11.58 -5.06 1.07
CA SER A 10 -12.68 -5.68 1.80
C SER A 10 -13.10 -4.84 3.01
N THR A 11 -14.27 -5.16 3.56
CA THR A 11 -14.81 -4.61 4.80
C THR A 11 -14.91 -5.65 5.91
N ASP A 12 -14.34 -6.84 5.70
CA ASP A 12 -14.39 -7.98 6.63
C ASP A 12 -13.49 -7.84 7.87
N TYR A 13 -12.91 -6.66 8.12
CA TYR A 13 -12.22 -6.30 9.36
C TYR A 13 -13.15 -6.25 10.59
N GLY A 14 -14.46 -6.08 10.40
CA GLY A 14 -15.47 -6.16 11.47
C GLY A 14 -15.57 -4.96 12.42
N ALA A 15 -14.50 -4.16 12.55
CA ALA A 15 -14.48 -2.95 13.40
C ALA A 15 -14.52 -1.62 12.62
N GLY A 16 -14.84 -1.66 11.33
CA GLY A 16 -14.94 -0.47 10.48
C GLY A 16 -16.36 0.14 10.44
N LEU A 17 -16.46 1.40 10.03
CA LEU A 17 -17.72 2.12 9.84
C LEU A 17 -18.68 1.46 8.83
N PHE A 18 -18.14 0.64 7.93
CA PHE A 18 -18.87 0.06 6.80
C PHE A 18 -19.53 -1.30 7.09
N GLY A 19 -19.41 -1.82 8.32
CA GLY A 19 -19.82 -3.19 8.63
C GLY A 19 -19.01 -4.21 7.82
N THR A 20 -19.60 -5.36 7.46
CA THR A 20 -18.92 -6.44 6.72
C THR A 20 -19.62 -6.87 5.41
N PRO A 21 -20.19 -5.96 4.58
CA PRO A 21 -20.92 -6.35 3.37
C PRO A 21 -20.04 -6.88 2.22
N LEU A 22 -18.72 -6.60 2.23
CA LEU A 22 -17.82 -6.91 1.13
C LEU A 22 -16.61 -7.71 1.64
N SER A 23 -16.67 -9.04 1.55
CA SER A 23 -15.56 -9.91 1.97
C SER A 23 -14.50 -10.09 0.89
N VAL A 24 -13.29 -10.48 1.28
CA VAL A 24 -12.22 -10.87 0.34
C VAL A 24 -12.70 -11.95 -0.64
N ASN A 25 -13.55 -12.87 -0.20
CA ASN A 25 -14.09 -13.96 -1.03
C ASN A 25 -14.86 -13.45 -2.25
N TYR A 26 -15.52 -12.29 -2.15
CA TYR A 26 -16.19 -11.68 -3.30
C TYR A 26 -15.20 -11.47 -4.46
N PHE A 27 -14.01 -10.94 -4.16
CA PHE A 27 -12.98 -10.68 -5.16
C PHE A 27 -12.31 -11.96 -5.66
N VAL A 28 -12.10 -12.95 -4.79
CA VAL A 28 -11.57 -14.26 -5.18
C VAL A 28 -12.50 -14.94 -6.19
N ILE A 29 -13.81 -14.96 -5.91
CA ILE A 29 -14.83 -15.51 -6.81
C ILE A 29 -14.83 -14.75 -8.15
N MET A 30 -14.68 -13.43 -8.11
CA MET A 30 -14.56 -12.62 -9.33
C MET A 30 -13.32 -13.02 -10.15
N CYS A 31 -12.16 -13.17 -9.52
CA CYS A 31 -10.93 -13.60 -10.18
C CYS A 31 -11.08 -14.98 -10.84
N GLU A 32 -11.75 -15.91 -10.16
CA GLU A 32 -12.00 -17.25 -10.68
C GLU A 32 -12.96 -17.22 -11.88
N ARG A 33 -14.08 -16.48 -11.78
CA ARG A 33 -15.10 -16.44 -12.84
C ARG A 33 -14.65 -15.69 -14.09
N VAL A 34 -13.89 -14.61 -13.93
CA VAL A 34 -13.49 -13.75 -15.05
C VAL A 34 -12.19 -14.24 -15.70
N PHE A 35 -11.23 -14.70 -14.89
CA PHE A 35 -9.89 -15.02 -15.36
C PHE A 35 -9.48 -16.48 -15.19
N GLY A 36 -10.32 -17.32 -14.58
CA GLY A 36 -9.95 -18.71 -14.25
C GLY A 36 -8.84 -18.79 -13.21
N ILE A 37 -8.68 -17.75 -12.38
CA ILE A 37 -7.62 -17.66 -11.37
C ILE A 37 -8.22 -17.84 -9.97
N GLY A 38 -8.04 -19.02 -9.41
CA GLY A 38 -8.45 -19.34 -8.03
C GLY A 38 -7.47 -18.85 -6.96
N ILE A 39 -7.89 -18.97 -5.69
CA ILE A 39 -7.17 -18.48 -4.51
C ILE A 39 -5.72 -18.97 -4.42
N ASP A 40 -5.45 -20.23 -4.75
CA ASP A 40 -4.10 -20.79 -4.67
C ASP A 40 -3.10 -20.05 -5.59
N ARG A 41 -3.57 -19.64 -6.77
CA ARG A 41 -2.73 -18.90 -7.72
C ARG A 41 -2.57 -17.45 -7.30
N ILE A 42 -3.60 -16.85 -6.71
CA ILE A 42 -3.53 -15.50 -6.12
C ILE A 42 -2.49 -15.49 -5.00
N ALA A 43 -2.61 -16.39 -4.01
CA ALA A 43 -1.72 -16.49 -2.86
C ALA A 43 -0.25 -16.69 -3.29
N LYS A 44 0.00 -17.65 -4.20
CA LYS A 44 1.34 -17.84 -4.77
C LYS A 44 1.86 -16.60 -5.49
N GLY A 45 0.98 -15.81 -6.11
CA GLY A 45 1.32 -14.53 -6.73
C GLY A 45 1.83 -13.52 -5.71
N VAL A 46 1.08 -13.35 -4.62
CA VAL A 46 1.43 -12.47 -3.50
C VAL A 46 2.77 -12.86 -2.88
N ASP A 47 2.97 -14.15 -2.63
CA ASP A 47 4.22 -14.66 -2.06
C ASP A 47 5.41 -14.38 -2.99
N ARG A 48 5.25 -14.60 -4.30
CA ARG A 48 6.30 -14.29 -5.29
C ARG A 48 6.61 -12.80 -5.33
N ALA A 49 5.60 -11.93 -5.34
CA ALA A 49 5.80 -10.49 -5.35
C ALA A 49 6.52 -10.01 -4.08
N ASN A 50 6.09 -10.47 -2.90
CA ASN A 50 6.72 -10.13 -1.62
C ASN A 50 8.13 -10.71 -1.47
N TYR A 51 8.40 -11.87 -2.07
CA TYR A 51 9.74 -12.44 -2.14
C TYR A 51 10.65 -11.60 -3.04
N GLN A 52 10.17 -11.24 -4.23
CA GLN A 52 10.94 -10.50 -5.23
C GLN A 52 11.23 -9.05 -4.82
N TYR A 53 10.23 -8.36 -4.27
CA TYR A 53 10.29 -6.91 -4.00
C TYR A 53 10.48 -6.56 -2.52
N GLY A 54 10.50 -7.58 -1.64
CA GLY A 54 10.78 -7.38 -0.22
C GLY A 54 9.59 -6.94 0.64
N GLY A 55 8.49 -6.52 0.02
CA GLY A 55 7.33 -5.99 0.72
C GLY A 55 7.68 -4.82 1.64
N ARG A 56 6.91 -4.64 2.71
CA ARG A 56 7.07 -3.52 3.65
C ARG A 56 8.34 -3.57 4.52
N THR A 57 8.92 -4.75 4.72
CA THR A 57 9.95 -4.97 5.75
C THR A 57 11.31 -5.40 5.22
N ARG A 58 11.39 -5.86 3.97
CA ARG A 58 12.62 -6.38 3.35
C ARG A 58 12.93 -5.71 2.02
N TYR A 59 12.47 -4.47 1.84
CA TYR A 59 12.81 -3.67 0.68
C TYR A 59 14.34 -3.63 0.51
N ASN A 60 14.83 -3.85 -0.70
CA ASN A 60 16.28 -3.99 -0.94
C ASN A 60 16.81 -3.00 -2.00
N GLY A 61 16.08 -1.89 -2.19
CA GLY A 61 16.51 -0.80 -3.06
C GLY A 61 17.43 0.17 -2.32
N THR A 62 18.09 1.03 -3.10
CA THR A 62 18.99 2.10 -2.63
C THR A 62 18.66 3.39 -3.38
N ASN A 63 18.92 4.54 -2.76
CA ASN A 63 18.70 5.89 -3.29
C ASN A 63 17.23 6.16 -3.60
N VAL A 64 16.35 5.91 -2.62
CA VAL A 64 14.89 6.04 -2.79
C VAL A 64 14.29 6.81 -1.62
N VAL A 65 13.52 7.84 -1.96
CA VAL A 65 12.64 8.54 -1.02
C VAL A 65 11.24 7.92 -1.12
N LEU A 66 10.63 7.61 0.01
CA LEU A 66 9.31 6.98 0.11
C LEU A 66 8.37 7.91 0.90
N PRO A 67 7.75 8.90 0.23
CA PRO A 67 6.81 9.82 0.88
C PRO A 67 5.43 9.18 1.05
N PHE A 68 4.79 9.43 2.20
CA PHE A 68 3.44 8.98 2.49
C PHE A 68 2.66 10.05 3.25
N GLY A 69 1.41 10.31 2.85
CA GLY A 69 0.50 11.12 3.67
C GLY A 69 -0.11 10.30 4.80
N ASP A 70 -0.19 10.85 6.02
CA ASP A 70 -0.74 10.12 7.18
C ASP A 70 -2.26 9.86 7.09
N ALA A 71 -2.99 10.69 6.33
CA ALA A 71 -4.42 10.51 6.08
C ALA A 71 -4.70 9.59 4.88
N ASP A 72 -3.67 9.18 4.13
CA ASP A 72 -3.82 8.20 3.05
C ASP A 72 -3.90 6.78 3.64
N PRO A 73 -5.00 6.04 3.52
CA PRO A 73 -5.08 4.67 4.06
C PRO A 73 -3.98 3.73 3.52
N TRP A 74 -3.40 4.04 2.36
CA TRP A 74 -2.34 3.25 1.74
C TRP A 74 -0.98 3.38 2.41
N HIS A 75 -0.73 4.44 3.19
CA HIS A 75 0.56 4.63 3.87
C HIS A 75 0.94 3.39 4.70
N THR A 76 -0.05 2.79 5.36
CA THR A 76 0.14 1.60 6.21
C THR A 76 0.70 0.38 5.48
N LEU A 77 0.66 0.33 4.15
CA LEU A 77 1.23 -0.77 3.36
C LEU A 77 2.69 -0.52 2.97
N GLY A 78 3.16 0.73 3.04
CA GLY A 78 4.50 1.15 2.67
C GLY A 78 5.52 1.12 3.82
N VAL A 79 6.80 1.30 3.51
CA VAL A 79 7.89 1.40 4.49
C VAL A 79 7.73 2.70 5.28
N GLN A 80 7.31 2.63 6.55
CA GLN A 80 7.07 3.82 7.38
C GLN A 80 8.31 4.27 8.15
N GLU A 81 9.24 3.35 8.38
CA GLU A 81 10.49 3.59 9.12
C GLU A 81 11.62 2.85 8.41
N ARG A 82 12.82 3.46 8.35
CA ARG A 82 13.96 2.88 7.63
C ARG A 82 14.44 1.58 8.27
N GLY A 83 14.49 1.50 9.60
CA GLY A 83 14.95 0.30 10.31
C GLY A 83 16.32 -0.20 9.84
N ILE A 84 16.37 -1.43 9.33
CA ILE A 84 17.57 -2.11 8.84
C ILE A 84 17.83 -1.91 7.33
N LEU A 85 16.98 -1.14 6.65
CA LEU A 85 17.14 -0.88 5.21
C LEU A 85 18.37 0.00 4.97
N ASP A 86 18.82 0.02 3.72
CA ASP A 86 19.95 0.83 3.28
C ASP A 86 19.81 2.30 3.72
N GLU A 87 20.93 2.94 4.07
CA GLU A 87 20.95 4.32 4.60
C GLU A 87 20.40 5.35 3.60
N SER A 88 20.45 5.04 2.30
CA SER A 88 19.92 5.88 1.23
C SER A 88 18.41 5.70 0.99
N VAL A 89 17.73 4.86 1.78
CA VAL A 89 16.27 4.72 1.77
C VAL A 89 15.66 5.64 2.83
N VAL A 90 14.88 6.63 2.38
CA VAL A 90 14.33 7.69 3.22
C VAL A 90 12.80 7.64 3.20
N PRO A 91 12.16 6.94 4.16
CA PRO A 91 10.72 7.04 4.33
C PRO A 91 10.34 8.34 5.03
N ILE A 92 9.34 9.04 4.50
CA ILE A 92 8.83 10.31 5.03
C ILE A 92 7.33 10.18 5.21
N VAL A 93 6.84 10.45 6.43
CA VAL A 93 5.41 10.52 6.72
C VAL A 93 5.04 11.99 6.86
N ILE A 94 4.21 12.49 5.96
CA ILE A 94 3.82 13.88 5.83
C ILE A 94 2.45 14.06 6.49
N LYS A 95 2.41 14.61 7.71
CA LYS A 95 1.13 14.77 8.42
C LYS A 95 0.19 15.77 7.75
N GLY A 96 -1.09 15.47 7.84
CA GLY A 96 -2.17 16.30 7.29
C GLY A 96 -2.30 16.21 5.77
N THR A 97 -1.69 15.21 5.13
CA THR A 97 -1.77 15.02 3.69
C THR A 97 -2.39 13.69 3.31
N SER A 98 -3.04 13.67 2.14
CA SER A 98 -3.67 12.49 1.57
C SER A 98 -2.77 11.84 0.52
N HIS A 99 -3.35 11.01 -0.33
CA HIS A 99 -2.64 10.19 -1.30
C HIS A 99 -1.80 11.04 -2.25
N CYS A 100 -0.48 10.85 -2.19
CA CYS A 100 0.52 11.46 -3.07
C CYS A 100 0.41 12.99 -3.14
N ALA A 101 0.21 13.66 -2.00
CA ALA A 101 0.07 15.12 -1.98
C ALA A 101 1.32 15.84 -2.53
N ASP A 102 2.49 15.22 -2.36
CA ASP A 102 3.83 15.68 -2.73
C ASP A 102 4.06 15.80 -4.25
N VAL A 103 3.28 15.09 -5.08
CA VAL A 103 3.44 15.16 -6.55
C VAL A 103 2.58 16.25 -7.20
N PHE A 104 1.69 16.90 -6.44
CA PHE A 104 0.88 17.99 -6.96
C PHE A 104 1.65 19.31 -6.96
N GLY A 105 1.16 20.26 -7.77
CA GLY A 105 1.71 21.62 -7.77
C GLY A 105 1.43 22.33 -6.45
N THR A 106 2.37 23.18 -6.03
CA THR A 106 2.29 23.94 -4.77
C THR A 106 1.00 24.76 -4.67
N ASN A 107 0.41 24.75 -3.49
CA ASN A 107 -0.77 25.53 -3.12
C ASN A 107 -0.47 26.37 -1.85
N PRO A 108 -0.88 27.64 -1.78
CA PRO A 108 -0.77 28.44 -0.56
C PRO A 108 -1.44 27.83 0.69
N ALA A 109 -2.36 26.87 0.50
CA ALA A 109 -3.02 26.13 1.58
C ALA A 109 -2.30 24.82 1.96
N ASP A 110 -1.16 24.49 1.35
CA ASP A 110 -0.40 23.29 1.67
C ASP A 110 0.02 23.31 3.15
N PRO A 111 -0.12 22.18 3.87
CA PRO A 111 0.31 22.12 5.25
C PRO A 111 1.84 22.34 5.31
N PRO A 112 2.36 22.98 6.37
CA PRO A 112 3.79 23.26 6.47
C PRO A 112 4.70 22.04 6.33
N GLU A 113 4.20 20.85 6.72
CA GLU A 113 4.93 19.59 6.63
C GLU A 113 5.09 19.12 5.18
N LEU A 114 4.12 19.39 4.30
CA LEU A 114 4.22 19.09 2.87
C LEU A 114 5.28 19.96 2.18
N THR A 115 5.35 21.24 2.55
CA THR A 115 6.35 22.17 2.01
C THR A 115 7.77 21.86 2.49
N GLN A 116 7.92 21.13 3.60
CA GLN A 116 9.22 20.77 4.20
C GLN A 116 9.73 19.38 3.78
N ALA A 117 8.81 18.47 3.43
CA ALA A 117 9.11 17.11 3.00
C ALA A 117 9.90 17.09 1.69
#